data_AF-A0A7J2MVS8-F1
#
_entry.id   AF-A0A7J2MVS8-F1
#
_cell.length_a   1.000
_cell.length_b   1.000
_cell.length_c   1.000
_cell.angle_alpha   90.00
_cell.angle_beta   90.00
_cell.angle_gamma   90.00
#
_symmetry.space_group_name_H-M   'P 1'
#
loop_
_entity.id
_entity.type
_entity.pdbx_description
1 polymer ?
#
loop_
_entity_poly.entity_id
_entity_poly.type
_entity_poly.pdbx_seq_one_letter_code
_entity_poly.pdbx_strand_id
1 'polypeptide(L)'
;MLAYATNPFIPGLFKKERNAIAFLKEIGVDYKKKWMECSKEEKRGILSAVIKRLLDCGFSYNYISRIFGEVYELDGNDVRKFSTLLNSMAKYGYGKEAIEACFNKNFQEKLLEIHKKRLKNYMEFAKRRLEEYNTFFFFHAESYISDTMLGTVAGMLLKEEDFPSPIIAFTENEKGIKVSARAPYSLANKGLNLSTAIKKIASKLGGEGGGHRCAAGAIIPKGKEKDFLRFFDAELKCQLTL
;
A
#
# COMPACT_ATOMS: atom_id res chain seq x y z
N MET A 1 3.80 15.72 1.57
CA MET A 1 4.87 14.70 1.62
C MET A 1 4.98 14.09 3.00
N LEU A 2 5.31 14.87 4.05
CA LEU A 2 5.56 14.36 5.40
C LEU A 2 4.40 13.55 6.01
N ALA A 3 3.15 14.02 5.88
CA ALA A 3 1.97 13.31 6.40
C ALA A 3 1.76 11.92 5.78
N TYR A 4 2.36 11.64 4.62
CA TYR A 4 2.20 10.39 3.88
C TYR A 4 3.49 9.56 3.84
N ALA A 5 4.53 9.97 4.59
CA ALA A 5 5.75 9.17 4.72
C ALA A 5 5.41 7.86 5.45
N THR A 6 5.64 6.73 4.80
CA THR A 6 5.34 5.39 5.35
C THR A 6 6.59 4.61 5.73
N ASN A 7 7.76 5.05 5.27
CA ASN A 7 9.01 4.35 5.54
C ASN A 7 10.21 5.34 5.48
N PRO A 8 10.68 5.86 6.63
CA PRO A 8 10.04 5.71 7.94
C PRO A 8 8.71 6.49 8.02
N PHE A 9 7.78 6.04 8.87
CA PHE A 9 6.66 6.90 9.25
C PHE A 9 7.16 7.93 10.26
N ILE A 10 6.55 9.12 10.27
CA ILE A 10 6.95 10.19 11.18
C ILE A 10 5.90 10.30 12.30
N PRO A 11 6.26 9.98 13.57
CA PRO A 11 5.33 9.95 14.70
C PRO A 11 4.57 11.26 14.85
N GLY A 12 3.26 11.18 15.03
CA GLY A 12 2.39 12.35 15.18
C GLY A 12 2.21 13.20 13.92
N LEU A 13 2.90 12.92 12.81
CA LEU A 13 2.66 13.56 11.50
C LEU A 13 1.96 12.61 10.52
N PHE A 14 2.23 11.30 10.59
CA PHE A 14 1.65 10.31 9.69
C PHE A 14 0.11 10.36 9.72
N LYS A 15 -0.50 10.54 8.54
CA LYS A 15 -1.93 10.78 8.27
C LYS A 15 -2.55 12.00 8.97
N LYS A 16 -1.74 12.83 9.63
CA LYS A 16 -2.20 14.03 10.33
C LYS A 16 -1.73 15.25 9.56
N GLU A 17 -2.41 15.57 8.46
CA GLU A 17 -2.03 16.70 7.58
C GLU A 17 -1.92 18.02 8.34
N ARG A 18 -2.87 18.31 9.26
CA ARG A 18 -2.82 19.49 10.12
C ARG A 18 -1.54 19.55 10.95
N ASN A 19 -1.13 18.42 11.52
CA ASN A 19 0.10 18.34 12.30
C ASN A 19 1.34 18.51 11.43
N ALA A 20 1.34 17.96 10.21
CA ALA A 20 2.44 18.16 9.26
C ALA A 20 2.56 19.62 8.81
N ILE A 21 1.44 20.31 8.61
CA ILE A 21 1.40 21.75 8.31
C ILE A 21 1.93 22.55 9.49
N ALA A 22 1.48 22.26 10.71
CA ALA A 22 1.94 22.93 11.93
C ALA A 22 3.46 22.73 12.12
N PHE A 23 3.95 21.51 11.94
CA PHE A 23 5.37 21.16 12.01
C PHE A 23 6.23 21.96 11.02
N LEU A 24 5.77 22.11 9.76
CA LEU A 24 6.50 22.91 8.76
C LEU A 24 6.52 24.41 9.11
N LYS A 25 5.40 24.94 9.62
CA LYS A 25 5.32 26.32 10.09
C LYS A 25 6.24 26.59 11.28
N GLU A 26 6.33 25.66 12.22
CA GLU A 26 7.20 25.75 13.40
C GLU A 26 8.67 25.90 13.03
N ILE A 27 9.12 25.21 11.96
CA ILE A 27 10.49 25.29 11.46
C ILE A 27 10.70 26.38 10.40
N GLY A 28 9.71 27.26 10.19
CA GLY A 28 9.81 28.40 9.28
C GLY A 28 9.75 28.06 7.79
N VAL A 29 9.20 26.89 7.41
CA VAL A 29 9.08 26.47 6.01
C VAL A 29 7.64 26.65 5.52
N ASP A 30 7.47 27.25 4.34
CA ASP A 30 6.16 27.34 3.70
C ASP A 30 5.64 25.95 3.30
N TYR A 31 4.57 25.52 3.96
CA TYR A 31 3.92 24.23 3.74
C TYR A 31 3.27 24.08 2.35
N LYS A 32 3.10 25.18 1.61
CA LYS A 32 2.59 25.16 0.23
C LYS A 32 3.67 24.80 -0.79
N LYS A 33 4.95 24.99 -0.46
CA LYS A 33 6.07 24.63 -1.36
C LYS A 33 6.13 23.12 -1.57
N LYS A 34 6.32 22.72 -2.82
CA LYS A 34 6.75 21.35 -3.17
C LYS A 34 8.21 21.18 -2.73
N TRP A 35 8.61 19.94 -2.45
CA TRP A 35 10.00 19.63 -2.09
C TRP A 35 11.05 20.17 -3.07
N MET A 36 10.72 20.22 -4.37
CA MET A 36 11.62 20.75 -5.40
C MET A 36 11.80 22.27 -5.33
N GLU A 37 10.82 22.98 -4.78
CA GLU A 37 10.81 24.44 -4.63
C GLU A 37 11.54 24.88 -3.34
N CYS A 38 11.87 23.95 -2.45
CA CYS A 38 12.63 24.23 -1.23
C CYS A 38 14.12 24.50 -1.53
N SER A 39 14.70 25.52 -0.88
CA SER A 39 16.14 25.78 -0.89
C SER A 39 16.93 24.66 -0.21
N LYS A 40 18.26 24.65 -0.35
CA LYS A 40 19.12 23.65 0.34
C LYS A 40 18.99 23.78 1.86
N GLU A 41 18.86 25.01 2.36
CA GLU A 41 18.71 25.34 3.77
C GLU A 41 17.34 24.86 4.28
N GLU A 42 16.26 25.11 3.54
CA GLU A 42 14.92 24.61 3.88
C GLU A 42 14.90 23.08 3.92
N LYS A 43 15.47 22.40 2.90
CA LYS A 43 15.58 20.93 2.86
C LYS A 43 16.35 20.40 4.06
N ARG A 44 17.48 21.02 4.41
CA ARG A 44 18.29 20.65 5.59
C ARG A 44 17.53 20.87 6.89
N GLY A 45 16.80 21.97 7.02
CA GLY A 45 15.95 22.27 8.17
C GLY A 45 14.86 21.22 8.39
N ILE A 46 14.12 20.87 7.32
CA ILE A 46 13.10 19.83 7.35
C ILE A 46 13.70 18.50 7.81
N LEU A 47 14.80 18.05 7.20
CA LEU A 47 15.44 16.78 7.53
C LEU A 47 15.92 16.75 8.99
N SER A 48 16.57 17.82 9.45
CA SER A 48 17.07 17.93 10.83
C SER A 48 15.93 17.85 11.84
N ALA A 49 14.82 18.54 11.58
CA ALA A 49 13.65 18.53 12.45
C ALA A 49 12.96 17.15 12.47
N VAL A 50 12.87 16.46 11.32
CA VAL A 50 12.31 15.10 11.25
C VAL A 50 13.19 14.11 12.02
N ILE A 51 14.51 14.19 11.86
CA ILE A 51 15.46 13.34 12.59
C ILE A 51 15.35 13.57 14.09
N LYS A 52 15.37 14.83 14.53
CA LYS A 52 15.21 15.20 15.95
C LYS A 52 13.92 14.58 16.51
N ARG A 53 12.80 14.73 15.80
CA ARG A 53 11.51 14.18 16.22
C ARG A 53 11.53 12.65 16.38
N LEU A 54 12.19 11.94 15.46
CA LEU A 54 12.33 10.49 15.56
C LEU A 54 13.22 10.06 16.74
N LEU A 55 14.30 10.80 17.00
CA LEU A 55 15.15 10.59 18.17
C LEU A 55 14.37 10.83 19.48
N ASP A 56 13.64 11.94 19.57
CA ASP A 56 12.83 12.29 20.75
C ASP A 56 11.74 11.24 21.03
N CYS A 57 11.29 10.53 19.99
CA CYS A 57 10.33 9.43 20.11
C CYS A 57 11.00 8.05 20.32
N GLY A 58 12.32 7.99 20.52
CA GLY A 58 13.07 6.78 20.85
C GLY A 58 13.30 5.82 19.67
N PHE A 59 13.18 6.27 18.42
CA PHE A 59 13.46 5.41 17.27
C PHE A 59 14.96 5.13 17.12
N SER A 60 15.30 3.88 16.80
CA SER A 60 16.69 3.47 16.60
C SER A 60 17.35 4.17 15.41
N TYR A 61 18.68 4.28 15.45
CA TYR A 61 19.48 4.79 14.34
C TYR A 61 19.16 4.08 13.01
N ASN A 62 19.05 2.74 13.03
CA ASN A 62 18.72 1.94 11.85
C ASN A 62 17.34 2.26 11.26
N TYR A 63 16.40 2.75 12.06
CA TYR A 63 15.09 3.18 11.58
C TYR A 63 15.17 4.60 10.97
N ILE A 64 15.89 5.49 11.64
CA ILE A 64 16.08 6.89 11.22
C ILE A 64 16.88 6.97 9.92
N SER A 65 17.91 6.13 9.77
CA SER A 65 18.78 6.13 8.59
C SER A 65 18.03 5.84 7.28
N ARG A 66 16.84 5.23 7.36
CA ARG A 66 15.94 4.99 6.22
C ARG A 66 15.38 6.26 5.59
N ILE A 67 15.52 7.42 6.24
CA ILE A 67 15.24 8.73 5.64
C ILE A 67 16.21 9.00 4.47
N PHE A 68 17.44 8.51 4.58
CA PHE A 68 18.45 8.68 3.57
C PHE A 68 18.40 7.54 2.57
N GLY A 69 18.64 7.88 1.30
CA GLY A 69 18.67 6.93 0.21
C GLY A 69 18.99 7.64 -1.09
N GLU A 70 19.28 6.84 -2.11
CA GLU A 70 19.53 7.35 -3.45
C GLU A 70 18.22 7.80 -4.10
N VAL A 71 18.25 8.97 -4.72
CA VAL A 71 17.14 9.54 -5.49
C VAL A 71 17.65 9.79 -6.90
N TYR A 72 17.09 9.06 -7.86
CA TYR A 72 17.35 9.29 -9.27
C TYR A 72 16.39 10.37 -9.77
N GLU A 73 16.94 11.43 -10.35
CA GLU A 73 16.18 12.53 -10.93
C GLU A 73 16.40 12.60 -12.44
N LEU A 74 15.31 12.85 -13.17
CA LEU A 74 15.33 13.16 -14.60
C LEU A 74 14.65 14.52 -14.79
N ASP A 75 15.36 15.51 -15.34
CA ASP A 75 14.90 16.89 -15.45
C ASP A 75 14.35 17.47 -14.13
N GLY A 76 15.04 17.21 -13.01
CA GLY A 76 14.62 17.65 -11.68
C GLY A 76 13.34 16.95 -11.16
N ASN A 77 12.95 15.81 -11.74
CA ASN A 77 11.81 15.02 -11.26
C ASN A 77 12.27 13.65 -10.78
N ASP A 78 11.84 13.27 -9.57
CA ASP A 78 12.08 11.95 -9.00
C ASP A 78 11.49 10.85 -9.90
N VAL A 79 12.37 10.00 -10.43
CA VAL A 79 12.04 8.91 -11.36
C VAL A 79 11.08 7.89 -10.72
N ARG A 80 11.02 7.79 -9.38
CA ARG A 80 10.07 6.91 -8.68
C ARG A 80 8.61 7.31 -8.92
N LYS A 81 8.33 8.61 -9.10
CA LYS A 81 6.99 9.09 -9.47
C LYS A 81 6.60 8.55 -10.85
N PHE A 82 7.56 8.58 -11.78
CA PHE A 82 7.38 8.08 -13.13
C PHE A 82 7.19 6.55 -13.15
N SER A 83 8.02 5.81 -12.40
CA SER A 83 7.84 4.37 -12.22
C SER A 83 6.47 4.02 -11.63
N THR A 84 5.99 4.78 -10.64
CA THR A 84 4.67 4.58 -10.04
C THR A 84 3.54 4.80 -11.06
N LEU A 85 3.66 5.84 -11.90
CA LEU A 85 2.71 6.12 -12.97
C LEU A 85 2.66 4.97 -13.98
N LEU A 86 3.81 4.58 -14.54
CA LEU A 86 3.90 3.50 -15.53
C LEU A 86 3.37 2.17 -14.98
N ASN A 87 3.73 1.81 -13.75
CA ASN A 87 3.22 0.62 -13.08
C ASN A 87 1.70 0.65 -12.93
N SER A 88 1.13 1.82 -12.69
CA SER A 88 -0.32 1.98 -12.56
C SER A 88 -1.01 1.83 -13.92
N MET A 89 -0.44 2.41 -14.97
CA MET A 89 -0.97 2.29 -16.34
C MET A 89 -0.95 0.85 -16.85
N ALA A 90 0.15 0.13 -16.61
CA ALA A 90 0.24 -1.28 -16.93
C ALA A 90 -0.88 -2.10 -16.26
N LYS A 91 -1.20 -1.80 -14.99
CA LYS A 91 -2.29 -2.48 -14.25
C LYS A 91 -3.68 -2.18 -14.81
N TYR A 92 -3.87 -1.05 -15.49
CA TYR A 92 -5.14 -0.70 -16.13
C TYR A 92 -5.23 -1.13 -17.60
N GLY A 93 -4.19 -1.77 -18.15
CA GLY A 93 -4.15 -2.15 -19.56
C GLY A 93 -3.80 -1.00 -20.52
N TYR A 94 -3.38 0.16 -20.01
CA TYR A 94 -3.03 1.34 -20.81
C TYR A 94 -1.55 1.31 -21.26
N GLY A 95 -1.12 0.19 -21.86
CA GLY A 95 0.28 0.00 -22.24
C GLY A 95 0.77 0.97 -23.31
N LYS A 96 -0.09 1.34 -24.27
CA LYS A 96 0.26 2.28 -25.36
C LYS A 96 0.38 3.70 -24.84
N GLU A 97 -0.57 4.11 -24.02
CA GLU A 97 -0.58 5.40 -23.34
C GLU A 97 0.61 5.51 -22.37
N ALA A 98 1.06 4.40 -21.78
CA ALA A 98 2.24 4.39 -20.90
C ALA A 98 3.51 4.75 -21.67
N ILE A 99 3.63 4.27 -22.92
CA ILE A 99 4.73 4.63 -23.82
C ILE A 99 4.63 6.11 -24.20
N GLU A 100 3.44 6.60 -24.55
CA GLU A 100 3.23 8.02 -24.87
C GLU A 100 3.57 8.93 -23.68
N ALA A 101 3.21 8.50 -22.46
CA ALA A 101 3.57 9.19 -21.23
C ALA A 101 5.10 9.28 -21.04
N CYS A 102 5.91 8.39 -21.61
CA CYS A 102 7.38 8.52 -21.57
C CYS A 102 7.89 9.76 -22.34
N PHE A 103 7.16 10.19 -23.38
CA PHE A 103 7.59 11.28 -24.26
C PHE A 103 6.83 12.60 -24.00
N ASN A 104 5.68 12.57 -23.31
CA ASN A 104 4.82 13.74 -23.11
C ASN A 104 4.52 14.04 -21.62
N LYS A 105 5.16 15.08 -21.06
CA LYS A 105 5.02 15.48 -19.64
C LYS A 105 3.59 15.89 -19.26
N ASN A 106 2.86 16.61 -20.11
CA ASN A 106 1.50 17.06 -19.79
C ASN A 106 0.52 15.88 -19.67
N PHE A 107 0.76 14.83 -20.45
CA PHE A 107 -0.04 13.62 -20.38
C PHE A 107 0.19 12.85 -19.07
N GLN A 108 1.43 12.85 -18.55
CA GLN A 108 1.77 12.21 -17.27
C GLN A 108 0.96 12.78 -16.10
N GLU A 109 0.84 14.11 -16.02
CA GLU A 109 0.15 14.78 -14.90
C GLU A 109 -1.34 14.45 -14.87
N LYS A 110 -2.01 14.54 -16.04
CA LYS A 110 -3.43 14.20 -16.20
C LYS A 110 -3.70 12.75 -15.80
N LEU A 111 -2.85 11.82 -16.23
CA LEU A 111 -2.98 10.40 -15.90
C LEU A 111 -2.77 10.13 -14.41
N LEU A 112 -1.80 10.81 -13.79
CA LEU A 112 -1.55 10.69 -12.35
C LEU A 112 -2.77 11.16 -11.53
N GLU A 113 -3.43 12.24 -11.96
CA GLU A 113 -4.65 12.73 -11.32
C GLU A 113 -5.80 11.73 -11.44
N ILE A 114 -6.03 11.18 -12.63
CA ILE A 114 -7.03 10.14 -12.88
C ILE A 114 -6.75 8.91 -12.00
N HIS A 115 -5.50 8.47 -11.94
CA HIS A 115 -5.10 7.32 -11.12
C HIS A 115 -5.36 7.57 -9.63
N LYS A 116 -4.96 8.74 -9.10
CA LYS A 116 -5.23 9.13 -7.70
C LYS A 116 -6.73 9.13 -7.40
N LYS A 117 -7.54 9.68 -8.30
CA LYS A 117 -9.00 9.70 -8.16
C LYS A 117 -9.59 8.28 -8.13
N ARG A 118 -9.12 7.39 -9.01
CA ARG A 118 -9.54 5.96 -9.01
C ARG A 118 -9.15 5.25 -7.72
N LEU A 119 -7.90 5.42 -7.25
CA LEU A 119 -7.44 4.84 -5.99
C LEU A 119 -8.29 5.31 -4.81
N LYS A 120 -8.60 6.61 -4.74
CA LYS A 120 -9.48 7.16 -3.71
C LYS A 120 -10.85 6.46 -3.71
N ASN A 121 -11.47 6.33 -4.88
CA ASN A 121 -12.76 5.66 -5.01
C ASN A 121 -12.68 4.17 -4.61
N TYR A 122 -11.62 3.46 -4.99
CA TYR A 122 -11.41 2.07 -4.59
C TYR A 122 -11.20 1.91 -3.09
N MET A 123 -10.46 2.82 -2.46
CA MET A 123 -10.26 2.83 -1.01
C MET A 123 -11.58 3.08 -0.28
N GLU A 124 -12.36 4.09 -0.69
CA GLU A 124 -13.67 4.38 -0.10
C GLU A 124 -14.67 3.22 -0.30
N PHE A 125 -14.61 2.56 -1.46
CA PHE A 125 -15.39 1.34 -1.70
C PHE A 125 -14.97 0.21 -0.76
N ALA A 126 -13.68 -0.10 -0.69
CA ALA A 126 -13.14 -1.18 0.13
C ALA A 126 -13.45 -0.97 1.62
N LYS A 127 -13.33 0.27 2.12
CA LYS A 127 -13.68 0.62 3.51
C LYS A 127 -15.16 0.37 3.81
N ARG A 128 -16.07 0.70 2.90
CA ARG A 128 -17.52 0.49 3.07
C ARG A 128 -17.93 -0.99 3.05
N ARG A 129 -17.15 -1.83 2.36
CA ARG A 129 -17.40 -3.27 2.22
C ARG A 129 -16.54 -4.11 3.16
N LEU A 130 -15.80 -3.48 4.07
CA LEU A 130 -14.90 -4.18 4.96
C LEU A 130 -15.70 -4.85 6.07
N GLU A 131 -15.48 -6.16 6.22
CA GLU A 131 -16.12 -6.99 7.22
C GLU A 131 -15.06 -7.69 8.07
N GLU A 132 -15.34 -7.87 9.36
CA GLU A 132 -14.50 -8.63 10.27
C GLU A 132 -14.86 -10.12 10.21
N TYR A 133 -13.84 -10.98 10.20
CA TYR A 133 -13.99 -12.42 10.24
C TYR A 133 -12.98 -13.01 11.24
N ASN A 134 -13.43 -13.23 12.48
CA ASN A 134 -12.63 -13.81 13.56
C ASN A 134 -11.25 -13.14 13.71
N THR A 135 -10.19 -13.75 13.15
CA THR A 135 -8.81 -13.29 13.29
C THR A 135 -8.34 -12.32 12.20
N PHE A 136 -9.18 -11.92 11.25
CA PHE A 136 -8.79 -11.09 10.10
C PHE A 136 -9.96 -10.28 9.51
N PHE A 137 -9.68 -9.37 8.58
CA PHE A 137 -10.71 -8.61 7.86
C PHE A 137 -10.80 -9.06 6.41
N PHE A 138 -11.96 -8.90 5.79
CA PHE A 138 -12.12 -9.14 4.37
C PHE A 138 -13.07 -8.16 3.68
N PHE A 139 -12.96 -8.05 2.36
CA PHE A 139 -13.96 -7.39 1.54
C PHE A 139 -14.07 -8.08 0.17
N HIS A 140 -15.26 -8.05 -0.42
CA HIS A 140 -15.47 -8.50 -1.79
C HIS A 140 -15.71 -7.29 -2.69
N ALA A 141 -14.85 -7.14 -3.71
CA ALA A 141 -14.91 -6.06 -4.68
C ALA A 141 -15.84 -6.32 -5.87
N GLU A 142 -16.62 -7.41 -5.84
CA GLU A 142 -17.38 -7.93 -6.97
C GLU A 142 -16.52 -7.88 -8.25
N SER A 143 -16.84 -6.99 -9.20
CA SER A 143 -16.02 -6.68 -10.38
C SER A 143 -15.55 -5.22 -10.45
N TYR A 144 -15.78 -4.43 -9.38
CA TYR A 144 -15.49 -2.99 -9.35
C TYR A 144 -13.99 -2.68 -9.28
N ILE A 145 -13.21 -3.50 -8.57
CA ILE A 145 -11.75 -3.35 -8.44
C ILE A 145 -11.09 -4.48 -9.24
N SER A 146 -10.33 -4.13 -10.29
CA SER A 146 -9.66 -5.14 -11.11
C SER A 146 -8.71 -6.03 -10.31
N ASP A 147 -8.48 -7.24 -10.81
CA ASP A 147 -7.56 -8.22 -10.23
C ASP A 147 -6.13 -7.65 -10.01
N THR A 148 -5.64 -6.84 -10.94
CA THR A 148 -4.36 -6.12 -10.89
C THR A 148 -4.28 -5.08 -9.79
N MET A 149 -5.43 -4.48 -9.42
CA MET A 149 -5.52 -3.42 -8.41
C MET A 149 -5.92 -3.93 -7.03
N LEU A 150 -6.57 -5.09 -6.95
CA LEU A 150 -7.09 -5.69 -5.72
C LEU A 150 -6.02 -5.74 -4.61
N GLY A 151 -4.85 -6.28 -4.92
CA GLY A 151 -3.75 -6.40 -3.96
C GLY A 151 -3.08 -5.06 -3.61
N THR A 152 -3.22 -4.04 -4.47
CA THR A 152 -2.75 -2.68 -4.19
C THR A 152 -3.68 -2.02 -3.17
N VAL A 153 -5.00 -2.11 -3.41
CA VAL A 153 -6.03 -1.55 -2.53
C VAL A 153 -6.00 -2.23 -1.16
N ALA A 154 -5.96 -3.56 -1.10
CA ALA A 154 -5.85 -4.30 0.17
C ALA A 154 -4.60 -3.91 0.96
N GLY A 155 -3.46 -3.71 0.28
CA GLY A 155 -2.21 -3.31 0.92
C GLY A 155 -2.22 -1.86 1.39
N MET A 156 -2.89 -0.97 0.65
CA MET A 156 -3.11 0.41 1.08
C MET A 156 -4.03 0.45 2.30
N LEU A 157 -5.13 -0.31 2.30
CA LEU A 157 -6.08 -0.38 3.40
C LEU A 157 -5.41 -0.88 4.69
N LEU A 158 -4.59 -1.94 4.59
CA LEU A 158 -3.78 -2.44 5.70
C LEU A 158 -2.92 -1.33 6.33
N LYS A 159 -2.24 -0.53 5.49
CA LYS A 159 -1.39 0.58 5.94
C LYS A 159 -2.20 1.77 6.42
N GLU A 160 -3.37 2.04 5.84
CA GLU A 160 -4.17 3.24 6.09
C GLU A 160 -4.95 3.17 7.40
N GLU A 161 -5.32 1.99 7.84
CA GLU A 161 -6.01 1.81 9.13
C GLU A 161 -5.08 1.22 10.21
N ASP A 162 -3.83 0.92 9.86
CA ASP A 162 -2.85 0.27 10.76
C ASP A 162 -3.41 -1.04 11.36
N PHE A 163 -4.04 -1.84 10.50
CA PHE A 163 -4.73 -3.06 10.92
C PHE A 163 -3.76 -4.01 11.62
N PRO A 164 -4.09 -4.53 12.82
CA PRO A 164 -3.25 -5.49 13.53
C PRO A 164 -3.31 -6.90 12.94
N SER A 165 -4.27 -7.16 12.05
CA SER A 165 -4.57 -8.47 11.47
C SER A 165 -4.49 -8.47 9.94
N PRO A 166 -4.46 -9.66 9.29
CA PRO A 166 -4.46 -9.75 7.83
C PRO A 166 -5.75 -9.21 7.19
N ILE A 167 -5.67 -8.85 5.90
CA ILE A 167 -6.81 -8.51 5.05
C ILE A 167 -6.87 -9.47 3.86
N ILE A 168 -8.05 -10.04 3.61
CA ILE A 168 -8.39 -10.80 2.41
C ILE A 168 -9.29 -9.95 1.50
N ALA A 169 -8.92 -9.81 0.24
CA ALA A 169 -9.72 -9.12 -0.76
C ALA A 169 -10.12 -10.10 -1.86
N PHE A 170 -11.38 -10.06 -2.28
CA PHE A 170 -11.89 -10.86 -3.40
C PHE A 170 -12.29 -9.98 -4.57
N THR A 171 -12.08 -10.44 -5.80
CA THR A 171 -12.75 -9.89 -6.99
C THR A 171 -13.01 -11.01 -7.99
N GLU A 172 -14.12 -10.90 -8.71
CA GLU A 172 -14.50 -11.81 -9.77
C GLU A 172 -13.84 -11.43 -11.09
N ASN A 173 -13.35 -12.43 -11.81
CA ASN A 173 -12.92 -12.31 -13.21
C ASN A 173 -13.37 -13.55 -14.00
N GLU A 174 -13.01 -13.61 -15.28
CA GLU A 174 -13.41 -14.70 -16.18
C GLU A 174 -12.95 -16.08 -15.70
N LYS A 175 -11.84 -16.16 -14.96
CA LYS A 175 -11.26 -17.42 -14.45
C LYS A 175 -11.87 -17.89 -13.12
N GLY A 176 -12.61 -17.03 -12.42
CA GLY A 176 -13.18 -17.30 -11.10
C GLY A 176 -13.02 -16.13 -10.14
N ILE A 177 -12.78 -16.43 -8.87
CA ILE A 177 -12.57 -15.43 -7.82
C ILE A 177 -11.09 -15.28 -7.57
N LYS A 178 -10.55 -14.11 -7.89
CA LYS A 178 -9.22 -13.70 -7.50
C LYS A 178 -9.22 -13.32 -6.02
N VAL A 179 -8.27 -13.89 -5.29
CA VAL A 179 -8.01 -13.60 -3.89
C VAL A 179 -6.69 -12.84 -3.76
N SER A 180 -6.66 -11.79 -2.95
CA SER A 180 -5.43 -11.14 -2.52
C SER A 180 -5.37 -11.04 -1.00
N ALA A 181 -4.29 -11.57 -0.42
CA ALA A 181 -4.03 -11.54 1.01
C ALA A 181 -2.88 -10.57 1.32
N ARG A 182 -3.03 -9.77 2.37
CA ARG A 182 -2.02 -8.84 2.89
C ARG A 182 -1.95 -8.95 4.40
N ALA A 183 -0.75 -8.99 4.96
CA ALA A 183 -0.56 -9.03 6.41
C ALA A 183 0.50 -8.02 6.87
N PRO A 184 0.38 -7.51 8.11
CA PRO A 184 1.42 -6.72 8.74
C PRO A 184 2.72 -7.52 8.85
N TYR A 185 3.85 -6.85 8.66
CA TYR A 185 5.17 -7.49 8.78
C TYR A 185 5.42 -8.06 10.19
N SER A 186 4.83 -7.44 11.21
CA SER A 186 4.87 -7.91 12.60
C SER A 186 4.31 -9.33 12.76
N LEU A 187 3.27 -9.71 12.01
CA LEU A 187 2.73 -11.07 12.04
C LEU A 187 3.64 -12.06 11.32
N ALA A 188 4.28 -11.64 10.22
CA ALA A 188 5.23 -12.51 9.52
C ALA A 188 6.45 -12.85 10.39
N ASN A 189 6.90 -11.92 11.22
CA ASN A 189 7.94 -12.17 12.22
C ASN A 189 7.49 -13.11 13.34
N LYS A 190 6.18 -13.22 13.59
CA LYS A 190 5.58 -14.16 14.56
C LYS A 190 5.27 -15.53 13.96
N GLY A 191 5.69 -15.80 12.72
CA GLY A 191 5.53 -17.11 12.07
C GLY A 191 4.48 -17.15 10.96
N LEU A 192 3.71 -16.08 10.74
CA LEU A 192 2.73 -16.04 9.65
C LEU A 192 3.40 -16.14 8.28
N ASN A 193 2.91 -17.05 7.45
CA ASN A 193 3.30 -17.20 6.06
C ASN A 193 2.05 -17.32 5.17
N LEU A 194 1.67 -16.20 4.57
CA LEU A 194 0.53 -16.16 3.66
C LEU A 194 0.75 -17.01 2.40
N SER A 195 2.00 -17.17 1.93
CA SER A 195 2.27 -17.97 0.73
C SER A 195 1.86 -19.43 0.92
N THR A 196 2.25 -20.02 2.04
CA THR A 196 1.92 -21.42 2.37
C THR A 196 0.43 -21.57 2.66
N ALA A 197 -0.16 -20.64 3.42
CA ALA A 197 -1.59 -20.64 3.73
C ALA A 197 -2.44 -20.60 2.45
N ILE A 198 -2.22 -19.59 1.62
CA ILE A 198 -3.00 -19.36 0.40
C ILE A 198 -2.84 -20.52 -0.59
N LYS A 199 -1.62 -21.05 -0.77
CA LYS A 199 -1.38 -22.20 -1.65
C LYS A 199 -2.16 -23.44 -1.21
N LYS A 200 -2.12 -23.75 0.09
CA LYS A 200 -2.82 -24.91 0.67
C LYS A 200 -4.34 -24.79 0.53
N ILE A 201 -4.89 -23.61 0.85
CA ILE A 201 -6.34 -23.35 0.79
C ILE A 201 -6.84 -23.35 -0.65
N ALA A 202 -6.15 -22.66 -1.56
CA ALA A 202 -6.53 -22.61 -2.96
C ALA A 202 -6.55 -24.01 -3.58
N SER A 203 -5.49 -24.81 -3.35
CA SER A 203 -5.42 -26.19 -3.84
C SER A 203 -6.58 -27.05 -3.32
N LYS A 204 -6.94 -26.91 -2.03
CA LYS A 204 -8.08 -27.61 -1.43
C LYS A 204 -9.43 -27.23 -2.05
N LEU A 205 -9.55 -26.01 -2.57
CA LEU A 205 -10.77 -25.50 -3.19
C LEU A 205 -10.81 -25.69 -4.71
N GLY A 206 -9.85 -26.41 -5.29
CA GLY A 206 -9.75 -26.59 -6.74
C GLY A 206 -9.21 -25.37 -7.48
N GLY A 207 -8.48 -24.50 -6.78
CA GLY A 207 -7.83 -23.31 -7.30
C GLY A 207 -6.31 -23.39 -7.23
N GLU A 208 -5.66 -22.30 -7.62
CA GLU A 208 -4.20 -22.14 -7.59
C GLU A 208 -3.81 -20.89 -6.82
N GLY A 209 -2.67 -20.93 -6.13
CA GLY A 209 -2.23 -19.79 -5.31
C GLY A 209 -0.79 -19.87 -4.85
N GLY A 210 -0.27 -18.71 -4.43
CA GLY A 210 1.09 -18.56 -3.92
C GLY A 210 1.45 -17.11 -3.64
N GLY A 211 2.73 -16.86 -3.36
CA GLY A 211 3.27 -15.52 -3.15
C GLY A 211 4.38 -15.49 -2.10
N HIS A 212 4.39 -14.45 -1.28
CA HIS A 212 5.35 -14.19 -0.22
C HIS A 212 4.70 -14.23 1.17
N ARG A 213 5.54 -14.19 2.22
CA ARG A 213 5.08 -14.29 3.62
C ARG A 213 4.01 -13.25 4.00
N CYS A 214 4.16 -11.99 3.55
CA CYS A 214 3.26 -10.88 3.87
C CYS A 214 2.25 -10.55 2.76
N ALA A 215 2.35 -11.19 1.60
CA ALA A 215 1.57 -10.84 0.42
C ALA A 215 1.44 -12.05 -0.49
N ALA A 216 0.22 -12.58 -0.63
CA ALA A 216 -0.06 -13.74 -1.46
C ALA A 216 -1.38 -13.56 -2.21
N GLY A 217 -1.63 -14.41 -3.19
CA GLY A 217 -2.88 -14.40 -3.95
C GLY A 217 -3.21 -15.76 -4.54
N ALA A 218 -4.48 -15.92 -4.90
CA ALA A 218 -5.01 -17.14 -5.47
C ALA A 218 -6.08 -16.85 -6.51
N ILE A 219 -6.45 -17.86 -7.29
CA ILE A 219 -7.70 -17.93 -8.05
C ILE A 219 -8.44 -19.16 -7.54
N ILE A 220 -9.71 -19.00 -7.16
CA ILE A 220 -10.58 -20.09 -6.69
C ILE A 220 -11.89 -20.10 -7.49
N PRO A 221 -12.62 -21.22 -7.56
CA PRO A 221 -13.94 -21.26 -8.20
C PRO A 221 -14.95 -20.30 -7.52
N LYS A 222 -15.91 -19.80 -8.30
CA LYS A 222 -17.00 -18.95 -7.79
C LYS A 222 -17.84 -19.70 -6.75
N GLY A 223 -18.30 -18.99 -5.71
CA GLY A 223 -19.08 -19.58 -4.62
C GLY A 223 -18.23 -20.27 -3.53
N LYS A 224 -16.89 -20.25 -3.65
CA LYS A 224 -15.96 -20.80 -2.65
C LYS A 224 -15.41 -19.77 -1.67
N GLU A 225 -15.87 -18.53 -1.71
CA GLU A 225 -15.38 -17.41 -0.89
C GLU A 225 -15.62 -17.69 0.60
N LYS A 226 -16.81 -18.17 0.98
CA LYS A 226 -17.11 -18.52 2.38
C LYS A 226 -16.25 -19.69 2.88
N ASP A 227 -16.06 -20.72 2.06
CA ASP A 227 -15.18 -21.84 2.39
C ASP A 227 -13.72 -21.37 2.54
N PHE A 228 -13.28 -20.44 1.68
CA PHE A 228 -11.96 -19.83 1.73
C PHE A 228 -11.74 -19.11 3.06
N LEU A 229 -12.68 -18.26 3.47
CA LEU A 229 -12.61 -17.52 4.73
C LEU A 229 -12.48 -18.48 5.93
N ARG A 230 -13.31 -19.53 5.97
CA ARG A 230 -13.26 -20.55 7.03
C ARG A 230 -11.91 -21.27 7.08
N PHE A 231 -11.38 -21.70 5.94
CA PHE A 231 -10.07 -22.38 5.91
C PHE A 231 -8.92 -21.44 6.21
N PHE A 232 -9.03 -20.16 5.84
CA PHE A 232 -8.04 -19.15 6.16
C PHE A 232 -7.98 -18.85 7.66
N ASP A 233 -9.12 -18.73 8.34
CA ASP A 233 -9.18 -18.59 9.81
C ASP A 233 -8.47 -19.75 10.53
N ALA A 234 -8.77 -21.00 10.12
CA ALA A 234 -8.14 -22.19 10.69
C ALA A 234 -6.62 -22.22 10.46
N GLU A 235 -6.16 -21.81 9.28
CA GLU A 235 -4.74 -21.76 8.95
C GLU A 235 -4.00 -20.66 9.71
N LEU A 236 -4.63 -19.50 9.91
CA LEU A 236 -4.06 -18.43 10.76
C LEU A 236 -3.87 -18.88 12.20
N LYS A 237 -4.88 -19.52 12.80
CA LYS A 237 -4.80 -20.07 14.17
C LYS A 237 -3.68 -21.10 14.29
N CYS A 238 -3.54 -21.97 13.30
CA CYS A 238 -2.45 -22.96 13.24
C CYS A 238 -1.06 -22.32 13.19
N GLN A 239 -0.87 -21.28 12.37
CA GLN A 239 0.44 -20.66 12.18
C GLN A 239 0.85 -19.71 13.31
N LEU A 240 -0.11 -19.08 13.98
CA LEU A 240 0.14 -18.07 15.01
C LEU A 240 -0.03 -18.59 16.44
N THR A 241 -0.46 -19.85 16.64
CA THR A 241 -0.77 -20.39 17.99
C THR A 241 -1.75 -19.48 18.74
N LEU A 242 -2.80 -19.04 18.04
CA LEU A 242 -3.88 -18.21 18.59
C LEU A 242 -4.95 -19.06 19.29
#